data_AF-A0A497JIU7-F1
#
_entry.id   AF-A0A497JIU7-F1
#
_cell.length_a   1.000
_cell.length_b   1.000
_cell.length_c   1.000
_cell.angle_alpha   90.00
_cell.angle_beta   90.00
_cell.angle_gamma   90.00
#
_symmetry.space_group_name_H-M   'P 1'
#
loop_
_entity.id
_entity.type
_entity.pdbx_description
1 polymer ?
#
loop_
_entity_poly.entity_id
_entity_poly.type
_entity_poly.pdbx_seq_one_letter_code
_entity_poly.pdbx_strand_id
1 'polypeptide(L)'
;LLYAFAFGADGVMVIEGQEEIDEHYTKKRMIEIKKALAEYGIKGMRVRYSYVPLPVYKKAAELFTMFTERIKKFGVIPMEKREEIKKKLGV
;
A
#
# COMPACT_ATOMS: atom_id res chain seq x y z
N LEU A 1 0.71 3.23 7.39
CA LEU A 1 0.62 3.39 5.92
C LEU A 1 0.35 4.83 5.49
N LEU A 2 -0.61 5.55 6.06
CA LEU A 2 -0.85 6.96 5.71
C LEU A 2 0.41 7.83 5.83
N TYR A 3 1.20 7.66 6.90
CA TYR A 3 2.52 8.28 7.04
C TYR A 3 3.43 8.06 5.83
N ALA A 4 3.51 6.85 5.28
CA ALA A 4 4.36 6.60 4.11
C ALA A 4 3.95 7.44 2.90
N PHE A 5 2.64 7.59 2.66
CA PHE A 5 2.11 8.44 1.60
C PHE A 5 2.32 9.94 1.90
N ALA A 6 2.19 10.36 3.16
CA ALA A 6 2.48 11.71 3.60
C ALA A 6 3.93 12.13 3.31
N PHE A 7 4.88 11.19 3.45
CA PHE A 7 6.32 11.45 3.37
C PHE A 7 7.00 11.03 2.06
N GLY A 8 6.24 10.70 1.01
CA GLY A 8 6.80 10.57 -0.34
C GLY A 8 6.47 9.28 -1.08
N ALA A 9 5.91 8.25 -0.43
CA ALA A 9 5.56 7.02 -1.11
C ALA A 9 4.45 7.25 -2.15
N ASP A 10 4.61 6.68 -3.35
CA ASP A 10 3.57 6.65 -4.41
C ASP A 10 2.79 5.33 -4.44
N GLY A 11 3.34 4.31 -3.78
CA GLY A 11 2.72 3.03 -3.55
C GLY A 11 3.39 2.32 -2.38
N VAL A 12 2.64 1.48 -1.68
CA VAL A 12 3.17 0.62 -0.63
C VAL A 12 2.75 -0.82 -0.89
N MET A 13 3.73 -1.72 -0.86
CA MET A 13 3.50 -3.16 -0.87
C MET A 13 3.71 -3.71 0.54
N VAL A 14 2.78 -4.53 1.00
CA VAL A 14 2.85 -5.27 2.26
C VAL A 14 2.90 -6.75 1.91
N ILE A 15 3.92 -7.44 2.39
CA ILE A 15 4.10 -8.88 2.20
C ILE A 15 4.00 -9.54 3.57
N GLU A 16 3.16 -10.57 3.67
CA GLU A 16 3.00 -11.39 4.87
C GLU A 16 3.41 -12.83 4.56
N GLY A 17 4.11 -13.48 5.48
CA GLY A 17 4.55 -14.87 5.36
C GLY A 17 3.82 -15.84 6.29
N GLN A 18 3.09 -15.34 7.29
CA GLN A 18 2.36 -16.13 8.28
C GLN A 18 0.86 -16.14 8.00
N GLU A 19 0.29 -17.34 7.87
CA GLU A 19 -1.12 -17.56 7.56
C GLU A 19 -2.06 -16.96 8.62
N GLU A 20 -1.75 -17.15 9.89
CA GLU A 20 -2.56 -16.63 11.00
C GLU A 20 -2.69 -15.09 10.92
N ILE A 21 -1.60 -14.40 10.57
CA ILE A 21 -1.56 -12.95 10.42
C ILE A 21 -2.34 -12.48 9.18
N ASP A 22 -2.24 -13.22 8.08
CA ASP A 22 -3.00 -12.96 6.85
C ASP A 22 -4.51 -12.99 7.12
N GLU A 23 -4.98 -14.07 7.73
CA GLU A 23 -6.41 -14.34 7.90
C GLU A 23 -7.07 -13.43 8.91
N HIS A 24 -6.44 -13.20 10.06
CA HIS A 24 -7.10 -12.58 11.21
C HIS A 24 -6.88 -11.07 11.29
N TYR A 25 -5.76 -10.55 10.73
CA TYR A 25 -5.36 -9.17 10.98
C TYR A 25 -5.23 -8.35 9.70
N THR A 26 -4.47 -8.87 8.72
CA THR A 26 -3.96 -7.99 7.66
C THR A 26 -5.03 -7.65 6.63
N LYS A 27 -5.90 -8.61 6.24
CA LYS A 27 -6.99 -8.34 5.28
C LYS A 27 -7.89 -7.18 5.70
N LYS A 28 -8.37 -7.18 6.95
CA LYS A 28 -9.25 -6.12 7.48
C LYS A 28 -8.53 -4.77 7.50
N ARG A 29 -7.31 -4.72 8.02
CA ARG A 29 -6.49 -3.48 8.06
C ARG A 29 -6.25 -2.90 6.66
N MET A 30 -6.01 -3.76 5.66
CA MET A 30 -5.80 -3.31 4.28
C MET A 30 -7.07 -2.70 3.66
N ILE A 31 -8.25 -3.21 4.00
CA ILE A 31 -9.53 -2.62 3.57
C ILE A 31 -9.70 -1.23 4.17
N GLU A 32 -9.48 -1.08 5.47
CA GLU A 32 -9.59 0.20 6.19
C GLU A 32 -8.62 1.24 5.63
N ILE A 33 -7.38 0.85 5.35
CA ILE A 33 -6.37 1.76 4.78
C ILE A 33 -6.75 2.18 3.35
N LYS A 34 -7.28 1.26 2.53
CA LYS A 34 -7.75 1.61 1.18
C LYS A 34 -8.93 2.59 1.23
N LYS A 35 -9.84 2.43 2.20
CA LYS A 35 -10.93 3.40 2.45
C LYS A 35 -10.37 4.76 2.85
N ALA A 36 -9.44 4.80 3.81
CA ALA A 36 -8.82 6.04 4.25
C ALA A 36 -8.09 6.77 3.10
N LEU A 37 -7.44 6.06 2.18
CA LEU A 37 -6.82 6.66 0.99
C LEU A 37 -7.85 7.23 0.00
N ALA A 38 -9.00 6.58 -0.13
CA ALA A 38 -10.06 7.04 -1.02
C ALA A 38 -10.64 8.39 -0.58
N GLU A 39 -10.66 8.68 0.72
CA GLU A 39 -11.04 10.00 1.28
C GLU A 39 -10.20 11.15 0.71
N TYR A 40 -8.94 10.88 0.31
CA TYR A 40 -8.02 11.84 -0.32
C TYR A 40 -7.98 11.76 -1.84
N GLY A 41 -8.90 11.01 -2.45
CA GLY A 41 -8.87 10.72 -3.88
C GLY A 41 -7.61 9.97 -4.32
N ILE A 42 -6.98 9.21 -3.43
CA ILE A 42 -5.83 8.35 -3.74
C ILE A 42 -6.34 6.94 -4.05
N LYS A 43 -5.94 6.41 -5.22
CA LYS A 43 -6.35 5.08 -5.66
C LYS A 43 -5.87 4.02 -4.68
N GLY A 44 -6.80 3.27 -4.08
CA GLY A 44 -6.48 2.16 -3.16
C GLY A 44 -5.60 1.06 -3.77
N MET A 45 -5.56 0.95 -5.11
CA MET A 45 -4.63 0.09 -5.85
C MET A 45 -3.14 0.46 -5.68
N ARG A 46 -2.85 1.63 -5.08
CA ARG A 46 -1.49 2.01 -4.64
C ARG A 46 -1.06 1.27 -3.37
N VAL A 47 -1.97 0.57 -2.69
CA VAL A 47 -1.63 -0.37 -1.61
C VAL A 47 -1.86 -1.79 -2.11
N ARG A 48 -0.78 -2.57 -2.19
CA ARG A 48 -0.84 -4.00 -2.50
C ARG A 48 -0.50 -4.80 -1.26
N TYR A 49 -1.37 -5.73 -0.92
CA TYR A 49 -1.10 -6.75 0.06
C TYR A 49 -0.92 -8.09 -0.66
N SER A 50 0.04 -8.90 -0.22
CA SER A 50 0.29 -10.22 -0.79
C SER A 50 0.75 -11.16 0.32
N TYR A 51 0.00 -12.24 0.51
CA TYR A 51 0.43 -13.37 1.31
C TYR A 51 1.38 -14.24 0.48
N VAL A 52 2.60 -14.43 0.97
CA VAL A 52 3.69 -15.14 0.30
C VAL A 52 4.38 -16.07 1.33
N PRO A 53 3.82 -17.27 1.61
CA PRO A 53 4.44 -18.22 2.51
C PRO A 53 5.72 -18.80 1.90
N LEU A 54 6.68 -19.19 2.73
CA LEU A 54 7.86 -19.92 2.25
C LEU A 54 7.46 -21.31 1.72
N PRO A 55 8.07 -21.79 0.61
CA PRO A 55 9.21 -21.24 -0.12
C PRO A 55 8.84 -20.37 -1.34
N VAL A 56 7.60 -19.86 -1.43
CA VAL A 56 7.02 -19.19 -2.62
C VAL A 56 7.73 -17.87 -3.01
N TYR A 57 8.73 -17.43 -2.23
CA TYR A 57 9.54 -16.24 -2.49
C TYR A 57 10.17 -16.20 -3.90
N LYS A 58 10.37 -17.35 -4.57
CA LYS A 58 10.87 -17.38 -5.95
C LYS A 58 10.01 -16.54 -6.92
N LYS A 59 8.75 -16.28 -6.57
CA LYS A 59 7.82 -15.41 -7.34
C LYS A 59 7.80 -13.94 -6.88
N ALA A 60 8.59 -13.57 -5.86
CA ALA A 60 8.59 -12.22 -5.31
C ALA A 60 9.07 -11.18 -6.33
N ALA A 61 10.05 -11.53 -7.17
CA ALA A 61 10.55 -10.64 -8.22
C ALA A 61 9.42 -10.19 -9.18
N GLU A 62 8.58 -11.13 -9.62
CA GLU A 62 7.42 -10.83 -10.48
C GLU A 62 6.40 -9.93 -9.77
N LEU A 63 6.12 -10.20 -8.48
CA LEU A 63 5.23 -9.36 -7.67
C LEU A 63 5.72 -7.91 -7.60
N PHE A 64 7.01 -7.71 -7.34
CA PHE A 64 7.62 -6.37 -7.31
C PHE A 64 7.54 -5.69 -8.67
N THR A 65 7.91 -6.38 -9.75
CA THR A 65 7.85 -5.83 -11.12
C THR A 65 6.44 -5.37 -11.47
N MET A 66 5.44 -6.25 -11.32
CA MET A 66 4.04 -5.92 -11.62
C MET A 66 3.52 -4.74 -10.80
N PHE A 67 3.91 -4.65 -9.52
CA PHE A 67 3.49 -3.55 -8.68
C PHE A 67 4.15 -2.23 -9.09
N THR A 68 5.46 -2.25 -9.33
CA THR A 68 6.22 -1.05 -9.70
C THR A 68 5.74 -0.48 -11.04
N GLU A 69 5.49 -1.34 -12.03
CA GLU A 69 4.88 -0.94 -13.30
C GLU A 69 3.50 -0.29 -13.13
N ARG A 70 2.67 -0.84 -12.24
CA ARG A 70 1.36 -0.26 -11.92
C ARG A 70 1.49 1.12 -11.27
N ILE A 71 2.39 1.28 -10.31
CA ILE A 71 2.61 2.58 -9.65
C ILE A 71 3.13 3.61 -10.66
N LYS A 72 4.07 3.22 -11.55
CA LYS A 72 4.54 4.08 -12.65
C LYS A 72 3.38 4.55 -13.54
N LYS A 73 2.44 3.66 -13.90
CA LYS A 73 1.24 4.01 -14.69
C LYS A 73 0.31 4.99 -13.98
N PHE A 74 0.26 4.99 -12.65
CA PHE A 74 -0.54 5.96 -11.90
C PHE A 74 0.16 7.31 -11.73
N GLY A 75 1.47 7.38 -11.96
CA GLY A 75 2.27 8.57 -11.72
C GLY A 75 2.40 8.93 -10.24
N VAL A 76 3.07 10.04 -9.99
CA VAL A 76 3.29 10.57 -8.64
C VAL A 76 2.00 11.05 -8.00
N ILE A 77 1.89 10.92 -6.68
CA ILE A 77 0.83 11.55 -5.90
C ILE A 77 1.13 13.05 -5.77
N PRO A 78 0.21 13.94 -6.17
CA PRO A 78 0.37 15.39 -6.04
C PRO A 78 0.68 15.81 -4.59
N MET A 79 1.51 16.85 -4.43
CA MET A 79 1.93 17.34 -3.12
C MET A 79 0.73 17.75 -2.26
N GLU A 80 -0.28 18.39 -2.84
CA GLU A 80 -1.51 18.82 -2.16
C GLU A 80 -2.18 17.68 -1.38
N LYS A 81 -2.33 16.51 -2.02
CA LYS A 81 -2.89 15.31 -1.37
C LYS A 81 -2.03 14.79 -0.23
N ARG A 82 -0.70 14.97 -0.32
CA ARG A 82 0.22 14.57 0.75
C ARG A 82 0.09 15.50 1.95
N GLU A 83 -0.03 16.80 1.70
CA GLU A 83 -0.24 17.81 2.75
C GLU A 83 -1.59 17.64 3.46
N GLU A 84 -2.66 17.25 2.75
CA GLU A 84 -3.94 16.89 3.39
C GLU A 84 -3.83 15.70 4.35
N ILE A 85 -3.03 14.69 3.99
CA ILE A 85 -2.77 13.54 4.87
C ILE A 85 -1.96 13.99 6.08
N LYS A 86 -0.90 14.78 5.89
CA LYS A 86 -0.07 15.36 6.97
C LYS A 86 -0.91 16.13 7.98
N LYS A 87 -1.79 17.02 7.51
CA LYS A 87 -2.75 17.76 8.35
C LYS A 87 -3.62 16.83 9.21
N LYS A 88 -4.17 15.74 8.65
CA LYS A 88 -4.95 14.76 9.45
C LYS A 88 -4.09 14.04 10.49
N LEU A 89 -2.83 13.77 10.16
CA LEU A 89 -1.89 13.07 11.04
C LEU A 89 -1.27 13.99 12.11
N GLY A 90 -1.42 15.30 11.99
CA GLY A 90 -0.82 16.27 12.91
C GLY A 90 0.69 16.41 12.75
N VAL A 91 1.21 16.17 11.54
CA VAL A 91 2.64 16.25 11.18
C VAL A 91 2.87 17.13 9.95
#